data_AF-A0A349BBA1-F1
#
_entry.id   AF-A0A349BBA1-F1
#
_cell.length_a   1.000
_cell.length_b   1.000
_cell.length_c   1.000
_cell.angle_alpha   90.00
_cell.angle_beta   90.00
_cell.angle_gamma   90.00
#
_symmetry.space_group_name_H-M   'P 1'
#
loop_
_entity.id
_entity.type
_entity.pdbx_description
1 polymer ?
#
loop_
_entity_poly.entity_id
_entity_poly.type
_entity_poly.pdbx_seq_one_letter_code
_entity_poly.pdbx_strand_id
1 'polypeptide(L)'
;MSAVTGSAVRIEADQLDLVAPAWDAAVDRTPDADEFCASSTWSFSAAASFPEHGPPVVLGDGSSFAGLRRATAEDGSRLLLGLDPVWGFATPMVGHPVQAARLLAARLRLDDHDVAVVTGQRLDGVGLQC
;
A
#
# COMPACT_ATOMS: atom_id res chain seq x y z
N MET A 1 -13.99 11.81 21.75
CA MET A 1 -12.64 12.18 21.29
C MET A 1 -12.69 12.21 19.76
N SER A 2 -12.64 13.41 19.18
CA SER A 2 -12.82 13.62 17.74
C SER A 2 -11.48 13.41 17.04
N ALA A 3 -11.33 12.35 16.25
CA ALA A 3 -10.17 12.15 15.41
C ALA A 3 -10.39 12.92 14.11
N VAL A 4 -9.44 13.81 13.79
CA VAL A 4 -9.39 14.56 12.53
C VAL A 4 -9.26 13.55 11.40
N THR A 5 -10.36 13.26 10.69
CA THR A 5 -10.34 12.59 9.40
C THR A 5 -9.75 13.56 8.38
N GLY A 6 -8.43 13.46 8.13
CA GLY A 6 -7.88 13.92 6.88
C GLY A 6 -8.60 13.17 5.75
N SER A 7 -9.16 13.91 4.78
CA SER A 7 -9.74 13.28 3.60
C SER A 7 -8.65 12.47 2.91
N ALA A 8 -8.92 11.20 2.61
CA ALA A 8 -7.98 10.39 1.83
C ALA A 8 -7.71 11.08 0.49
N VAL A 9 -6.44 11.14 0.11
CA VAL A 9 -5.95 11.68 -1.15
C VAL A 9 -5.42 10.53 -1.98
N ARG A 10 -5.76 10.55 -3.27
CA ARG A 10 -5.21 9.63 -4.26
C ARG A 10 -3.87 10.17 -4.77
N ILE A 11 -2.86 9.32 -4.73
CA ILE A 11 -1.47 9.60 -5.07
C ILE A 11 -1.11 8.68 -6.23
N GLU A 12 -0.73 9.27 -7.35
CA GLU A 12 -0.32 8.58 -8.57
C GLU A 12 1.19 8.33 -8.59
N ALA A 13 1.64 7.51 -9.55
CA ALA A 13 3.04 7.08 -9.67
C ALA A 13 4.04 8.25 -9.75
N ASP A 14 3.70 9.34 -10.43
CA ASP A 14 4.55 10.54 -10.58
C ASP A 14 4.60 11.42 -9.32
N GLN A 15 3.79 11.09 -8.31
CA GLN A 15 3.73 11.80 -7.03
C GLN A 15 4.44 11.02 -5.90
N LEU A 16 4.90 9.79 -6.15
CA LEU A 16 5.46 8.92 -5.12
C LEU A 16 6.69 9.51 -4.43
N ASP A 17 7.59 10.14 -5.20
CA ASP A 17 8.79 10.79 -4.63
C ASP A 17 8.44 11.94 -3.67
N LEU A 18 7.33 12.64 -3.93
CA LEU A 18 6.86 13.74 -3.09
C LEU A 18 6.28 13.24 -1.75
N VAL A 19 5.68 12.05 -1.75
CA VAL A 19 5.05 11.48 -0.55
C VAL A 19 5.95 10.51 0.20
N ALA A 20 7.08 10.09 -0.38
CA ALA A 20 8.05 9.18 0.23
C ALA A 20 8.44 9.55 1.66
N PRO A 21 8.77 10.83 2.00
CA PRO A 21 9.08 11.18 3.39
C PRO A 21 7.91 10.97 4.36
N ALA A 22 6.67 11.21 3.92
CA ALA A 22 5.49 11.02 4.75
C ALA A 22 5.13 9.53 4.90
N TRP A 23 5.35 8.75 3.84
CA TRP A 23 5.24 7.29 3.85
C TRP A 23 6.23 6.67 4.84
N ASP A 24 7.51 7.04 4.77
CA ASP A 24 8.55 6.51 5.67
C ASP A 24 8.26 6.90 7.13
N ALA A 25 7.83 8.14 7.37
CA ALA A 25 7.39 8.53 8.71
C ALA A 25 6.17 7.71 9.19
N ALA A 26 5.32 7.21 8.28
CA ALA A 26 4.23 6.31 8.64
C ALA A 26 4.75 4.89 8.92
N VAL A 27 5.73 4.40 8.16
CA VAL A 27 6.44 3.14 8.42
C VAL A 27 7.01 3.12 9.84
N ASP A 28 7.72 4.17 10.26
CA ASP A 28 8.31 4.28 11.61
C ASP A 28 7.29 4.13 12.75
N ARG A 29 6.04 4.52 12.49
CA ARG A 29 4.93 4.45 13.46
C ARG A 29 4.08 3.19 13.32
N THR A 30 4.39 2.35 12.34
CA THR A 30 3.64 1.13 12.06
C THR A 30 4.14 0.03 12.99
N PRO A 31 3.28 -0.51 13.88
CA PRO A 31 3.69 -1.60 14.75
C PRO A 31 4.13 -2.82 13.95
N ASP A 32 5.27 -3.41 14.33
CA ASP A 32 5.81 -4.67 13.82
C ASP A 32 6.11 -4.71 12.31
N ALA A 33 6.06 -3.57 11.61
CA ALA A 33 6.51 -3.49 10.23
C ALA A 33 8.02 -3.67 10.14
N ASP A 34 8.48 -4.48 9.19
CA ASP A 34 9.87 -4.46 8.79
C ASP A 34 10.15 -3.13 8.09
N GLU A 35 11.02 -2.32 8.69
CA GLU A 35 11.34 -0.97 8.24
C GLU A 35 11.84 -0.97 6.79
N PHE A 36 12.71 -1.91 6.43
CA PHE A 36 13.29 -1.96 5.10
C PHE A 36 12.23 -2.31 4.05
N CYS A 37 11.51 -3.42 4.23
CA CYS A 37 10.49 -3.88 3.30
C CYS A 37 9.32 -2.90 3.17
N ALA A 38 8.97 -2.20 4.25
CA ALA A 38 7.88 -1.24 4.25
C ALA A 38 8.30 0.16 3.76
N SER A 39 9.59 0.51 3.81
CA SER A 39 10.09 1.83 3.36
C SER A 39 9.75 2.13 1.90
N SER A 40 9.67 3.41 1.58
CA SER A 40 9.56 3.92 0.22
C SER A 40 10.76 3.49 -0.64
N THR A 41 11.95 3.40 -0.06
CA THR A 41 13.17 2.93 -0.73
C THR A 41 12.98 1.55 -1.33
N TRP A 42 12.31 0.62 -0.63
CA TRP A 42 11.97 -0.68 -1.19
C TRP A 42 10.68 -0.61 -2.01
N SER A 43 9.57 -0.22 -1.37
CA SER A 43 8.23 -0.33 -1.94
C SER A 43 8.05 0.46 -3.24
N PHE A 44 8.56 1.69 -3.31
CA PHE A 44 8.39 2.53 -4.51
C PHE A 44 9.40 2.16 -5.59
N SER A 45 10.63 1.78 -5.21
CA SER A 45 11.60 1.23 -6.16
C SER A 45 11.13 -0.08 -6.78
N ALA A 46 10.53 -0.97 -5.99
CA ALA A 46 9.91 -2.19 -6.49
C ALA A 46 8.78 -1.85 -7.46
N ALA A 47 7.89 -0.92 -7.09
CA ALA A 47 6.81 -0.49 -7.98
C ALA A 47 7.34 0.03 -9.34
N ALA A 48 8.41 0.83 -9.31
CA ALA A 48 9.05 1.37 -10.51
C ALA A 48 9.81 0.32 -11.34
N SER A 49 10.30 -0.75 -10.72
CA SER A 49 11.13 -1.77 -11.37
C SER A 49 10.34 -2.79 -12.20
N PHE A 50 9.02 -2.85 -12.03
CA PHE A 50 8.14 -3.77 -12.78
C PHE A 50 7.09 -3.01 -13.62
N PRO A 51 7.49 -2.36 -14.73
CA PRO A 51 6.61 -1.53 -15.56
C PRO A 51 5.54 -2.33 -16.34
N GLU A 52 5.67 -3.65 -16.44
CA GLU A 52 4.70 -4.55 -17.06
C GLU A 52 3.37 -4.63 -16.29
N HIS A 53 3.36 -4.25 -15.02
CA HIS A 53 2.14 -4.08 -14.25
C HIS A 53 1.68 -2.61 -14.30
N GLY A 54 0.38 -2.39 -14.09
CA GLY A 54 -0.17 -1.05 -14.05
C GLY A 54 0.54 -0.14 -13.03
N PRO A 55 0.48 1.19 -13.22
CA PRO A 55 1.12 2.13 -12.32
C PRO A 55 0.59 1.96 -10.89
N PRO A 56 1.45 2.13 -9.86
CA PRO A 56 1.01 2.11 -8.48
C PRO A 56 0.02 3.23 -8.22
N VAL A 57 -0.97 2.95 -7.37
CA VAL A 57 -1.89 3.95 -6.83
C VAL A 57 -1.88 3.81 -5.32
N VAL A 58 -1.56 4.91 -4.65
CA VAL A 58 -1.54 5.00 -3.19
C VAL A 58 -2.72 5.87 -2.73
N LEU A 59 -3.39 5.45 -1.66
CA LEU A 59 -4.28 6.31 -0.89
C LEU A 59 -3.59 6.71 0.40
N GLY A 60 -3.61 8.00 0.74
CA GLY A 60 -3.00 8.51 1.97
C GLY A 60 -3.78 9.67 2.57
N ASP A 61 -3.68 9.83 3.88
CA ASP A 61 -4.20 11.00 4.61
C ASP A 61 -3.09 11.87 5.21
N GLY A 62 -1.84 11.61 4.81
CA GLY A 62 -0.62 12.25 5.33
C GLY A 62 -0.04 11.56 6.56
N SER A 63 -0.78 10.69 7.23
CA SER A 63 -0.34 9.98 8.44
C SER A 63 -0.34 8.46 8.31
N SER A 64 -1.22 7.94 7.45
CA SER A 64 -1.37 6.53 7.09
C SER A 64 -1.56 6.42 5.58
N PHE A 65 -1.17 5.27 5.02
CA PHE A 65 -1.17 5.04 3.58
C PHE A 65 -1.56 3.59 3.26
N ALA A 66 -2.10 3.38 2.06
CA ALA A 66 -2.27 2.07 1.47
C ALA A 66 -1.99 2.10 -0.04
N GLY A 67 -1.08 1.24 -0.51
CA GLY A 67 -0.62 1.19 -1.89
C GLY A 67 -0.88 -0.17 -2.53
N LEU A 68 -1.57 -0.15 -3.67
CA LEU A 68 -1.76 -1.33 -4.52
C LEU A 68 -1.62 -0.94 -5.99
N ARG A 69 -1.21 -1.90 -6.80
CA ARG A 69 -1.10 -1.76 -8.25
C ARG A 69 -1.94 -2.78 -8.98
N ARG A 70 -2.38 -2.41 -10.18
CA ARG A 70 -3.15 -3.32 -11.06
C ARG A 70 -2.21 -4.24 -11.81
N ALA A 71 -2.64 -5.48 -12.02
CA ALA A 71 -2.01 -6.42 -12.95
C ALA A 71 -3.09 -7.24 -13.65
N THR A 72 -2.70 -7.94 -14.71
CA THR A 72 -3.58 -8.87 -15.44
C THR A 72 -2.89 -10.23 -15.48
N ALA A 73 -3.59 -11.28 -15.07
CA ALA A 73 -3.12 -12.65 -15.17
C ALA A 73 -3.13 -13.14 -16.64
N GLU A 74 -2.45 -14.26 -16.92
CA GLU A 74 -2.42 -14.85 -18.28
C GLU A 74 -3.81 -15.22 -18.80
N ASP A 75 -4.75 -15.58 -17.92
CA ASP A 75 -6.13 -15.91 -18.25
C ASP A 75 -7.05 -14.68 -18.41
N GLY A 76 -6.49 -13.47 -18.27
CA GLY A 76 -7.22 -12.21 -18.35
C GLY A 76 -7.82 -11.71 -17.02
N SER A 77 -7.68 -12.46 -15.93
CA SER A 77 -8.17 -12.03 -14.61
C SER A 77 -7.51 -10.73 -14.16
N ARG A 78 -8.30 -9.82 -13.59
CA ARG A 78 -7.83 -8.52 -13.08
C ARG A 78 -7.37 -8.66 -11.64
N LEU A 79 -6.11 -8.32 -11.41
CA LEU A 79 -5.46 -8.46 -10.12
C LEU A 79 -5.17 -7.09 -9.50
N LEU A 80 -5.32 -6.99 -8.18
CA LEU A 80 -4.71 -5.96 -7.37
C LEU A 80 -3.60 -6.58 -6.52
N LEU A 81 -2.37 -6.09 -6.69
CA LEU A 81 -1.18 -6.61 -6.01
C LEU A 81 -0.54 -5.52 -5.15
N GLY A 82 0.30 -5.93 -4.21
CA GLY A 82 1.19 -5.03 -3.46
C GLY A 82 2.12 -4.24 -4.37
N LEU A 83 2.77 -3.21 -3.82
CA LEU A 83 3.72 -2.38 -4.56
C LEU A 83 4.95 -3.18 -5.03
N ASP A 84 5.32 -4.21 -4.27
CA ASP A 84 6.21 -5.30 -4.67
C ASP A 84 5.38 -6.53 -5.10
N PRO A 85 5.20 -6.75 -6.41
CA PRO A 85 4.34 -7.82 -6.92
C PRO A 85 5.02 -9.20 -6.93
N VAL A 86 6.33 -9.30 -6.70
CA VAL A 86 7.09 -10.55 -6.88
C VAL A 86 7.20 -11.33 -5.58
N TRP A 87 7.71 -10.68 -4.55
CA TRP A 87 8.02 -11.37 -3.31
C TRP A 87 6.95 -11.22 -2.24
N GLY A 88 6.07 -10.22 -2.38
CA GLY A 88 5.02 -9.96 -1.42
C GLY A 88 5.52 -9.44 -0.07
N PHE A 89 6.77 -8.98 0.00
CA PHE A 89 7.39 -8.47 1.23
C PHE A 89 6.98 -7.03 1.55
N ALA A 90 6.57 -6.24 0.55
CA ALA A 90 6.04 -4.91 0.83
C ALA A 90 4.65 -5.02 1.47
N THR A 91 4.51 -4.53 2.70
CA THR A 91 3.18 -4.33 3.29
C THR A 91 2.38 -3.35 2.41
N PRO A 92 1.12 -3.67 2.07
CA PRO A 92 0.29 -2.79 1.25
C PRO A 92 -0.23 -1.59 2.03
N MET A 93 0.02 -1.48 3.34
CA MET A 93 -0.44 -0.38 4.17
C MET A 93 0.54 -0.05 5.30
N VAL A 94 0.62 1.23 5.66
CA VAL A 94 1.51 1.77 6.71
C VAL A 94 0.81 2.87 7.51
N GLY A 95 1.21 3.10 8.75
CA GLY A 95 0.67 4.09 9.68
C GLY A 95 -0.20 3.48 10.77
N HIS A 96 -1.20 4.25 11.25
CA HIS A 96 -2.07 3.78 12.33
C HIS A 96 -2.93 2.61 11.83
N PRO A 97 -2.92 1.41 12.48
CA PRO A 97 -3.49 0.18 11.89
C PRO A 97 -4.94 0.30 11.42
N VAL A 98 -5.81 0.89 12.23
CA VAL A 98 -7.23 1.08 11.88
C VAL A 98 -7.41 2.02 10.69
N GLN A 99 -6.56 3.04 10.57
CA GLN A 99 -6.68 4.03 9.51
C GLN A 99 -6.06 3.52 8.21
N ALA A 100 -4.90 2.87 8.30
CA ALA A 100 -4.26 2.14 7.21
C ALA A 100 -5.22 1.08 6.61
N ALA A 101 -5.91 0.30 7.45
CA ALA A 101 -6.92 -0.67 7.00
C ALA A 101 -8.13 -0.01 6.31
N ARG A 102 -8.57 1.17 6.78
CA ARG A 102 -9.63 1.94 6.10
C ARG A 102 -9.19 2.43 4.72
N LEU A 103 -7.95 2.92 4.61
CA LEU A 103 -7.37 3.35 3.34
C LEU A 103 -7.19 2.16 2.39
N LEU A 104 -6.78 0.99 2.88
CA LEU A 104 -6.72 -0.24 2.09
C LEU A 104 -8.10 -0.65 1.58
N ALA A 105 -9.12 -0.65 2.44
CA ALA A 105 -10.49 -0.95 2.04
C ALA A 105 -11.02 0.05 0.99
N ALA A 106 -10.68 1.34 1.11
CA ALA A 106 -10.99 2.34 0.10
C ALA A 106 -10.23 2.06 -1.21
N ARG A 107 -8.94 1.71 -1.13
CA ARG A 107 -8.09 1.41 -2.28
C ARG A 107 -8.62 0.21 -3.07
N LEU A 108 -9.05 -0.85 -2.40
CA LEU A 108 -9.66 -2.04 -3.02
C LEU A 108 -10.92 -1.68 -3.82
N ARG A 109 -11.68 -0.65 -3.41
CA ARG A 109 -12.92 -0.25 -4.09
C ARG A 109 -12.73 0.72 -5.26
N LEU A 110 -11.51 1.23 -5.48
CA LEU A 110 -11.26 2.21 -6.55
C LEU A 110 -11.22 1.58 -7.94
N ASP A 111 -10.79 0.32 -8.03
CA ASP A 111 -10.64 -0.38 -9.30
C ASP A 111 -11.43 -1.69 -9.23
N ASP A 112 -12.09 -2.03 -10.34
CA ASP A 112 -12.64 -3.37 -10.48
C ASP A 112 -11.50 -4.39 -10.55
N HIS A 113 -11.62 -5.46 -9.77
CA HIS A 113 -10.66 -6.55 -9.70
C HIS A 113 -11.40 -7.84 -9.41
N ASP A 114 -10.83 -8.96 -9.87
CA ASP A 114 -11.36 -10.29 -9.61
C ASP A 114 -10.66 -10.90 -8.38
N VAL A 115 -9.38 -10.54 -8.17
CA VAL A 115 -8.56 -10.97 -7.03
C VAL A 115 -7.75 -9.79 -6.50
N ALA A 116 -7.66 -9.67 -5.18
CA ALA A 116 -6.72 -8.77 -4.50
C ALA A 116 -5.78 -9.58 -3.60
N VAL A 117 -4.48 -9.37 -3.76
CA VAL A 117 -3.43 -9.99 -2.95
C VAL A 117 -2.94 -8.96 -1.95
N VAL A 118 -3.32 -9.17 -0.69
CA VAL A 118 -2.90 -8.33 0.45
C VAL A 118 -1.97 -9.18 1.31
N THR A 119 -0.67 -8.94 1.18
CA THR A 119 0.36 -9.66 1.93
C THR A 119 0.67 -8.98 3.26
N GLY A 120 1.43 -9.70 4.08
CA GLY A 120 1.92 -9.23 5.37
C GLY A 120 0.84 -8.91 6.41
N GLN A 121 -0.31 -9.59 6.33
CA GLN A 121 -1.38 -9.48 7.31
C GLN A 121 -1.31 -10.62 8.33
N ARG A 122 -1.43 -10.28 9.61
CA ARG A 122 -1.57 -11.30 10.65
C ARG A 122 -3.02 -11.81 10.71
N LEU A 123 -3.18 -13.11 10.97
CA LEU A 123 -4.50 -13.73 11.17
C LEU A 123 -5.16 -13.33 12.50
N ASP A 124 -4.35 -12.96 13.51
CA ASP A 124 -4.77 -12.73 14.89
C ASP A 124 -4.99 -11.25 15.26
N GLY A 125 -4.84 -10.32 14.32
CA GLY A 125 -5.03 -8.89 14.58
C GLY A 125 -4.84 -7.98 13.38
N VAL A 126 -4.83 -6.67 13.63
CA VAL A 126 -4.56 -5.60 12.62
C VAL A 126 -3.06 -5.28 12.48
N GLY A 127 -2.19 -6.11 13.05
CA GLY A 127 -0.73 -5.96 12.94
C GLY A 127 -0.20 -6.43 11.59
N LEU A 128 0.92 -5.84 11.18
CA LEU A 128 1.61 -6.17 9.93
C LEU A 128 2.79 -7.10 10.21
N GLN A 129 3.13 -7.95 9.26
CA GLN A 129 4.32 -8.78 9.31
C GLN A 129 4.87 -8.93 7.89
N CYS A 130 5.99 -8.28 7.59
CA CYS A 130 6.69 -8.47 6.32
C CYS A 130 7.59 -9.72 6.39
#